data_AF-A0A8H8QUR1-F1
#
_entry.id   AF-A0A8H8QUR1-F1
#
_cell.length_a   1.000
_cell.length_b   1.000
_cell.length_c   1.000
_cell.angle_alpha   90.00
_cell.angle_beta   90.00
_cell.angle_gamma   90.00
#
_symmetry.space_group_name_H-M   'P 1'
#
loop_
_entity.id
_entity.type
_entity.pdbx_description
1 polymer ?
#
loop_
_entity_poly.entity_id
_entity_poly.type
_entity_poly.pdbx_seq_one_letter_code
_entity_poly.pdbx_strand_id
1 'polypeptide(L)'
;MTKGKATAVVSGRTIAETNEYETVEGNIYFPPSSVNQSYLSKTDHSTHCPWKGDAAYYSINLDSTSSSLEIGRRRADETIETELKNAAWYYPEPKEKAKNIKDYVAFYKSAVTVTAE
;
A
#
# COMPACT_ATOMS: atom_id res chain seq x y z
N MET A 1 5.91 9.68 -15.11
CA MET A 1 4.54 9.90 -14.62
C MET A 1 3.56 9.35 -15.62
N THR A 2 2.90 8.25 -15.26
CA THR A 2 1.84 7.65 -16.06
C THR A 2 0.51 8.25 -15.63
N LYS A 3 -0.22 8.82 -16.58
CA LYS A 3 -1.58 9.33 -16.34
C LYS A 3 -2.55 8.19 -16.55
N GLY A 4 -3.25 7.80 -15.50
CA GLY A 4 -4.16 6.66 -15.51
C GLY A 4 -4.74 6.44 -14.12
N LYS A 5 -5.92 5.82 -14.05
CA LYS A 5 -6.55 5.55 -12.76
C LYS A 5 -5.90 4.32 -12.15
N ALA A 6 -5.37 4.45 -10.94
CA ALA A 6 -4.89 3.34 -10.15
C ALA A 6 -5.62 3.28 -8.81
N THR A 7 -6.02 2.09 -8.40
CA THR A 7 -6.74 1.83 -7.16
C THR A 7 -6.18 0.60 -6.48
N ALA A 8 -5.95 0.70 -5.18
CA ALA A 8 -5.50 -0.38 -4.32
C ALA A 8 -6.62 -0.71 -3.33
N VAL A 9 -7.19 -1.91 -3.46
CA VAL A 9 -8.32 -2.38 -2.65
C VAL A 9 -7.92 -3.62 -1.86
N VAL A 10 -8.26 -3.62 -0.57
CA VAL A 10 -8.02 -4.75 0.35
C VAL A 10 -9.33 -5.11 1.01
N SER A 11 -9.77 -6.38 0.88
CA SER A 11 -11.01 -6.87 1.51
C SER A 11 -12.23 -5.97 1.27
N GLY A 12 -12.31 -5.36 0.07
CA GLY A 12 -13.38 -4.43 -0.31
C GLY A 12 -13.21 -2.98 0.13
N ARG A 13 -12.10 -2.62 0.79
CA ARG A 13 -11.78 -1.26 1.22
C ARG A 13 -10.69 -0.65 0.37
N THR A 14 -10.91 0.58 -0.09
CA THR A 14 -9.92 1.34 -0.87
C THR A 14 -8.85 1.89 0.08
N ILE A 15 -7.63 1.38 -0.05
CA ILE A 15 -6.47 1.83 0.73
C ILE A 15 -5.75 2.98 0.02
N ALA A 16 -5.72 2.98 -1.31
CA ALA A 16 -5.18 4.08 -2.10
C ALA A 16 -5.94 4.23 -3.42
N GLU A 17 -6.13 5.47 -3.86
CA GLU A 17 -6.69 5.79 -5.17
C GLU A 17 -5.98 7.02 -5.74
N THR A 18 -5.53 6.93 -6.99
CA THR A 18 -4.87 8.04 -7.68
C THR A 18 -5.18 8.03 -9.17
N ASN A 19 -5.01 9.17 -9.83
CA ASN A 19 -5.07 9.31 -11.29
C ASN A 19 -3.68 9.48 -11.92
N GLU A 20 -2.63 9.49 -11.08
CA GLU A 20 -1.25 9.64 -11.50
C GLU A 20 -0.38 8.68 -10.68
N TYR A 21 0.24 7.73 -11.36
CA TYR A 21 1.07 6.71 -10.73
C TYR A 21 2.37 6.51 -11.49
N GLU A 22 3.33 5.88 -10.81
CA GLU A 22 4.61 5.49 -11.40
C GLU A 22 4.68 3.97 -11.47
N THR A 23 5.08 3.43 -12.63
CA THR A 23 5.30 1.98 -12.77
C THR A 23 6.78 1.70 -12.83
N VAL A 24 7.28 0.91 -11.89
CA VAL A 24 8.69 0.50 -11.84
C VAL A 24 8.76 -1.00 -11.65
N GLU A 25 9.37 -1.71 -12.60
CA GLU A 25 9.53 -3.17 -12.58
C GLU A 25 8.19 -3.91 -12.42
N GLY A 26 7.12 -3.42 -13.05
CA GLY A 26 5.77 -4.01 -12.97
C GLY A 26 5.02 -3.75 -11.67
N ASN A 27 5.59 -2.96 -10.76
CA ASN A 27 4.95 -2.49 -9.54
C ASN A 27 4.41 -1.08 -9.72
N ILE A 28 3.21 -0.84 -9.21
CA ILE A 28 2.55 0.46 -9.23
C ILE A 28 2.87 1.20 -7.94
N TYR A 29 3.41 2.39 -8.08
CA TYR A 29 3.79 3.29 -7.00
C TYR A 29 2.75 4.42 -6.94
N PHE A 30 2.11 4.53 -5.80
CA PHE A 30 1.08 5.52 -5.50
C PHE A 30 1.71 6.70 -4.77
N PRO A 31 1.34 7.95 -5.11
CA PRO A 31 1.81 9.10 -4.37
C PRO A 31 1.28 9.05 -2.92
N PRO A 32 2.08 9.47 -1.93
CA PRO A 32 1.71 9.36 -0.52
C PRO A 32 0.43 10.15 -0.16
N SER A 33 0.11 11.20 -0.93
CA SER A 33 -1.12 11.99 -0.80
C SER A 33 -2.38 11.23 -1.19
N SER A 34 -2.26 10.22 -2.06
CA SER A 34 -3.36 9.36 -2.52
C SER A 34 -3.56 8.12 -1.65
N VAL A 35 -2.67 7.90 -0.69
CA VAL A 35 -2.64 6.69 0.14
C VAL A 35 -3.21 7.01 1.51
N ASN A 36 -4.16 6.18 1.96
CA ASN A 36 -4.82 6.38 3.23
C ASN A 36 -3.95 5.82 4.37
N GLN A 37 -3.12 6.70 4.95
CA GLN A 37 -2.21 6.35 6.03
C GLN A 37 -2.90 5.90 7.32
N SER A 38 -4.21 6.16 7.49
CA SER A 38 -4.96 5.68 8.66
C SER A 38 -5.03 4.16 8.74
N TYR A 39 -4.94 3.48 7.60
CA TYR A 39 -4.85 2.02 7.55
C TYR A 39 -3.41 1.52 7.61
N LEU A 40 -2.42 2.40 7.47
CA LEU A 40 -1.01 2.01 7.41
C LEU A 40 -0.34 2.20 8.76
N SER A 41 0.25 1.13 9.27
CA SER A 41 1.09 1.13 10.46
C SER A 41 2.55 0.99 10.06
N LYS A 42 3.39 1.95 10.46
CA LYS A 42 4.84 1.86 10.24
C LYS A 42 5.40 0.66 10.97
N THR A 43 6.32 -0.03 10.31
CA THR A 43 7.07 -1.13 10.90
C THR A 43 8.54 -0.73 10.99
N ASP A 44 9.29 -1.42 11.85
CA ASP A 44 10.76 -1.31 11.91
C ASP A 44 11.43 -2.07 10.75
N HIS A 45 10.65 -2.73 9.90
CA HIS A 45 11.18 -3.51 8.80
C HIS A 45 11.63 -2.61 7.65
N SER A 46 12.88 -2.78 7.24
CA SER A 46 13.47 -2.10 6.10
C SER A 46 14.37 -3.05 5.30
N THR A 47 14.47 -2.81 4.00
CA THR A 47 15.34 -3.57 3.10
C THR A 47 16.21 -2.63 2.28
N HIS A 48 17.46 -3.01 2.06
CA HIS A 48 18.39 -2.18 1.30
C HIS A 48 18.48 -2.64 -0.15
N CYS A 49 18.19 -1.74 -1.09
CA CYS A 49 18.36 -1.97 -2.52
C CYS A 49 19.55 -1.18 -3.06
N PRO A 50 20.51 -1.82 -3.77
CA PRO A 50 21.77 -1.17 -4.16
C PRO A 50 21.60 0.03 -5.10
N TRP A 51 20.52 0.10 -5.87
CA TRP A 51 20.26 1.20 -6.80
C TRP A 51 19.02 2.04 -6.47
N LYS A 52 18.09 1.53 -5.65
CA LYS A 52 16.85 2.24 -5.27
C LYS A 52 17.00 2.96 -3.94
N GLY A 53 17.83 2.47 -3.02
CA GLY A 53 17.97 3.01 -1.67
C GLY A 53 17.33 2.09 -0.63
N ASP A 54 17.02 2.65 0.53
CA ASP A 54 16.44 1.93 1.66
C ASP A 54 14.90 1.95 1.56
N ALA A 55 14.31 0.78 1.44
CA ALA A 55 12.86 0.59 1.46
C ALA A 55 12.40 0.43 2.91
N ALA A 56 11.31 1.09 3.27
CA ALA A 56 10.61 0.91 4.53
C ALA A 56 9.24 0.26 4.28
N TYR A 57 8.75 -0.51 5.25
CA TYR A 57 7.51 -1.26 5.10
C TYR A 57 6.40 -0.75 6.02
N TYR A 58 5.17 -0.85 5.53
CA TYR A 58 3.94 -0.62 6.28
C TYR A 58 3.13 -1.90 6.39
N SER A 59 2.56 -2.13 7.57
CA SER A 59 1.49 -3.09 7.78
C SER A 59 0.14 -2.42 7.54
N ILE A 60 -0.82 -3.14 6.94
CA ILE A 60 -2.17 -2.64 6.71
C ILE A 60 -3.07 -3.17 7.83
N ASN A 61 -3.66 -2.27 8.62
CA ASN A 61 -4.62 -2.58 9.66
C ASN A 61 -6.02 -2.12 9.22
N LEU A 62 -6.85 -3.08 8.81
CA LEU A 62 -8.23 -2.83 8.41
C LEU A 62 -9.08 -2.50 9.64
N ASP A 63 -8.78 -3.04 10.81
CA ASP A 63 -9.60 -2.79 12.01
C ASP A 63 -9.56 -1.33 12.49
N SER A 64 -8.48 -0.60 12.16
CA SER A 64 -8.21 0.74 12.70
C SER A 64 -9.20 1.83 12.26
N THR A 65 -9.99 1.61 11.20
CA THR A 65 -11.05 2.55 10.82
C THR A 65 -12.37 2.11 11.41
N SER A 66 -12.72 2.75 12.53
CA SER A 66 -14.01 2.64 13.20
C SER A 66 -15.14 3.02 12.25
N SER A 67 -15.65 2.04 11.52
CA SER A 67 -17.04 1.98 11.10
C SER A 67 -17.61 0.70 11.70
N SER A 68 -18.25 0.91 12.84
CA SER A 68 -19.02 -0.01 13.67
C SER A 68 -20.20 -0.69 12.94
N LEU A 69 -20.20 -0.75 11.61
CA LEU A 69 -21.31 -1.24 10.81
C LEU A 69 -20.77 -2.11 9.66
N GLU A 70 -21.27 -3.34 9.60
CA GLU A 70 -21.16 -4.35 8.52
C GLU A 70 -20.15 -5.49 8.59
N ILE A 71 -19.10 -5.47 9.42
CA ILE A 71 -18.42 -6.75 9.78
C ILE A 71 -19.14 -7.41 10.96
N GLY A 72 -20.48 -7.44 10.90
CA GLY A 72 -21.35 -7.91 11.98
C GLY A 72 -22.07 -9.22 11.68
N ARG A 73 -21.91 -9.82 10.49
CA ARG A 73 -22.61 -11.06 10.11
C ARG A 73 -21.83 -11.91 9.11
N ARG A 74 -20.68 -12.42 9.51
CA ARG A 74 -20.13 -13.65 8.89
C ARG A 74 -19.75 -14.61 10.01
N ARG A 75 -19.89 -15.92 9.72
CA ARG A 75 -19.93 -17.00 10.72
C ARG A 75 -18.76 -16.88 11.69
N ALA A 76 -18.97 -17.21 12.96
CA ALA A 76 -17.98 -17.18 14.05
C ALA A 76 -16.72 -18.06 13.84
N ASP A 77 -16.59 -18.68 12.67
CA ASP A 77 -15.52 -19.59 12.26
C ASP A 77 -14.60 -18.97 11.19
N GLU A 78 -14.95 -17.81 10.62
CA GLU A 78 -14.15 -17.14 9.60
C GLU A 78 -13.22 -16.12 10.27
N THR A 79 -11.99 -16.54 10.58
CA THR A 79 -10.93 -15.63 11.02
C THR A 79 -10.52 -14.77 9.82
N ILE A 80 -11.09 -13.57 9.70
CA ILE A 80 -10.63 -12.61 8.69
C ILE A 80 -9.33 -11.99 9.21
N GLU A 81 -8.23 -12.22 8.49
CA GLU A 81 -6.97 -11.52 8.75
C GLU A 81 -7.18 -10.01 8.47
N THR A 82 -7.39 -9.25 9.54
CA THR A 82 -7.60 -7.78 9.49
C THR A 82 -6.29 -7.01 9.53
N GLU A 83 -5.18 -7.66 9.85
CA GLU A 83 -3.82 -7.11 9.81
C GLU A 83 -3.01 -7.82 8.72
N LEU A 84 -2.47 -7.06 7.77
CA LEU A 84 -1.56 -7.55 6.75
C LEU A 84 -0.16 -7.00 7.00
N LYS A 85 0.74 -7.85 7.50
CA LYS A 85 2.11 -7.45 7.86
C LYS A 85 2.94 -7.18 6.61
N ASN A 86 3.66 -6.07 6.62
CA ASN A 86 4.56 -5.65 5.52
C ASN A 86 3.87 -5.62 4.14
N ALA A 87 2.56 -5.35 4.10
CA ALA A 87 1.77 -5.43 2.87
C ALA A 87 2.01 -4.26 1.91
N ALA A 88 2.64 -3.18 2.38
CA ALA A 88 3.06 -2.06 1.55
C ALA A 88 4.51 -1.67 1.85
N TRP A 89 5.19 -1.06 0.89
CA TRP A 89 6.54 -0.54 1.06
C TRP A 89 6.72 0.78 0.32
N TYR A 90 7.70 1.57 0.74
CA TYR A 90 8.01 2.87 0.17
C TYR A 90 9.49 3.19 0.33
N TYR A 91 9.97 4.16 -0.45
CA TYR A 91 11.36 4.63 -0.38
C TYR A 91 11.38 6.07 0.13
N PRO A 92 11.67 6.31 1.43
CA PRO A 92 11.81 7.66 1.96
C PRO A 92 13.05 8.39 1.41
N GLU A 93 14.14 7.65 1.21
CA GLU A 93 15.42 8.18 0.74
C GLU A 93 15.90 7.42 -0.50
N PRO A 94 15.21 7.56 -1.64
CA PRO A 94 15.64 6.87 -2.84
C PRO A 94 16.90 7.50 -3.43
N LYS A 95 17.72 6.67 -4.08
CA LYS A 95 18.88 7.15 -4.85
C LYS A 95 18.44 7.96 -6.06
N GLU A 96 19.39 8.68 -6.68
CA GLU A 96 19.11 9.60 -7.79
C GLU A 96 18.28 9.02 -8.93
N LYS A 97 18.51 7.74 -9.26
CA LYS A 97 17.79 7.02 -10.32
C LYS A 97 16.33 6.70 -9.98
N ALA A 98 15.94 6.78 -8.71
CA ALA A 98 14.61 6.46 -8.20
C ALA A 98 13.95 7.67 -7.49
N LYS A 99 14.48 8.89 -7.67
CA LYS A 99 13.91 10.12 -7.09
C LYS A 99 12.45 10.36 -7.50
N ASN A 100 12.04 9.84 -8.64
CA ASN A 100 10.67 9.95 -9.14
C ASN A 100 9.64 9.14 -8.32
N ILE A 101 10.08 8.14 -7.55
CA ILE A 101 9.22 7.34 -6.65
C ILE A 101 9.46 7.68 -5.17
N LYS A 102 10.04 8.85 -4.88
CA LYS A 102 10.33 9.28 -3.51
C LYS A 102 9.04 9.43 -2.71
N ASP A 103 8.98 8.73 -1.56
CA ASP A 103 7.81 8.64 -0.69
C ASP A 103 6.59 7.96 -1.34
N TYR A 104 6.73 7.37 -2.53
CA TYR A 104 5.63 6.65 -3.15
C TYR A 104 5.50 5.27 -2.52
N VAL A 105 4.25 4.86 -2.33
CA VAL A 105 3.89 3.60 -1.69
C VAL A 105 3.49 2.59 -2.75
N ALA A 106 4.10 1.42 -2.70
CA ALA A 106 3.70 0.26 -3.49
C ALA A 106 3.10 -0.82 -2.57
N PHE A 107 2.26 -1.68 -3.13
CA PHE A 107 1.53 -2.69 -2.39
C PHE A 107 1.80 -4.09 -2.97
N TYR A 108 1.84 -5.10 -2.09
CA TYR A 108 2.01 -6.48 -2.52
C TYR A 108 0.71 -6.97 -3.15
N LYS A 109 0.77 -7.37 -4.42
CA LYS A 109 -0.38 -7.94 -5.17
C LYS A 109 -0.94 -9.23 -4.54
N SER A 110 -0.18 -9.88 -3.67
CA SER A 110 -0.64 -11.05 -2.89
C SER A 110 -1.58 -10.68 -1.75
N ALA A 111 -1.50 -9.45 -1.25
CA ALA A 111 -2.26 -8.97 -0.10
C ALA A 111 -3.27 -7.87 -0.51
N VAL A 112 -2.97 -7.11 -1.56
CA VAL A 112 -3.74 -5.96 -2.03
C VAL A 112 -4.07 -6.12 -3.51
N THR A 113 -5.34 -5.97 -3.84
CA THR A 113 -5.78 -5.93 -5.24
C THR A 113 -5.46 -4.56 -5.80
N VAL A 114 -4.37 -4.49 -6.57
CA VAL A 114 -3.94 -3.28 -7.27
C VAL A 114 -4.41 -3.34 -8.72
N THR A 115 -5.27 -2.41 -9.12
CA THR A 115 -5.73 -2.23 -10.49
C THR A 115 -5.24 -0.89 -11.00
N ALA A 116 -4.65 -0.86 -12.20
CA ALA A 116 -4.23 0.35 -12.88
C ALA A 116 -4.67 0.29 -14.34
N GLU A 117 -5.25 1.39 -14.83
CA GLU A 117 -5.71 1.58 -16.22
C GLU A 117 -4.77 2.49 -17.02
#